data_AF-B3G1F8-F1
#
_entry.id   AF-B3G1F8-F1
#
_cell.length_a   1.000
_cell.length_b   1.000
_cell.length_c   1.000
_cell.angle_alpha   90.00
_cell.angle_beta   90.00
_cell.angle_gamma   90.00
#
_symmetry.space_group_name_H-M   'P 1'
#
loop_
_entity.id
_entity.type
_entity.pdbx_description
1 polymer ?
#
loop_
_entity_poly.entity_id
_entity_poly.type
_entity_poly.pdbx_seq_one_letter_code
_entity_poly.pdbx_strand_id
1 'polypeptide(L)'
;MAKKFSIAQAPTFESSVEIPRLGGESIKVPFTFKYLDREALADLYSSWGERFKRLVEETREQSLEAFTTAQIDLQVEQVQAVVAGWGFDEAFTEANVRLLVSSLVSVPEAILEAYQSAYSRGRLGN
;
A
#
# COMPACT_ATOMS: atom_id res chain seq x y z
N MET A 1 -38.35 -12.53 1.68
CA MET A 1 -37.54 -12.33 0.45
C MET A 1 -36.42 -11.35 0.80
N ALA A 2 -35.22 -11.85 1.15
CA ALA A 2 -34.09 -10.97 1.48
C ALA A 2 -33.72 -10.16 0.24
N LYS A 3 -33.67 -8.83 0.36
CA LYS A 3 -33.20 -7.94 -0.71
C LYS A 3 -31.77 -8.30 -1.05
N LYS A 4 -31.58 -8.89 -2.23
CA LYS A 4 -30.27 -9.19 -2.82
C LYS A 4 -29.75 -7.87 -3.38
N PHE A 5 -29.04 -7.10 -2.56
CA PHE A 5 -28.39 -5.88 -3.02
C PHE A 5 -27.31 -6.26 -4.05
N SER A 6 -27.47 -5.84 -5.30
CA SER A 6 -26.48 -6.02 -6.36
C SER A 6 -25.45 -4.89 -6.32
N ILE A 7 -24.74 -4.76 -5.19
CA ILE A 7 -23.60 -3.83 -4.99
C ILE A 7 -22.31 -4.66 -4.92
N ALA A 8 -22.19 -5.71 -5.74
CA ALA A 8 -20.98 -6.51 -5.78
C ALA A 8 -19.84 -5.64 -6.33
N GLN A 9 -18.92 -5.24 -5.45
CA GLN A 9 -17.71 -4.54 -5.85
C GLN A 9 -16.80 -5.54 -6.58
N ALA A 10 -16.09 -5.06 -7.59
CA ALA A 10 -15.01 -5.85 -8.18
C ALA A 10 -13.97 -6.14 -7.08
N PRO A 11 -13.32 -7.33 -7.11
CA PRO A 11 -12.29 -7.68 -6.12
C PRO A 11 -11.06 -6.77 -6.19
N THR A 12 -10.94 -5.99 -7.27
CA THR A 12 -9.85 -5.04 -7.50
C THR A 12 -10.37 -3.78 -8.17
N PHE A 13 -9.62 -2.70 -8.06
CA PHE A 13 -9.85 -1.44 -8.77
C PHE A 13 -8.52 -0.82 -9.23
N GLU A 14 -8.56 -0.01 -10.27
CA GLU A 14 -7.36 0.60 -10.84
C GLU A 14 -7.24 2.07 -10.43
N SER A 15 -6.01 2.52 -10.17
CA SER A 15 -5.68 3.94 -10.03
C SER A 15 -4.22 4.16 -10.40
N SER A 16 -3.94 5.32 -10.98
CA SER A 16 -2.55 5.75 -11.18
C SER A 16 -1.94 6.22 -9.86
N VAL A 17 -0.66 5.93 -9.70
CA VAL A 17 0.20 6.37 -8.60
C VAL A 17 1.29 7.28 -9.18
N GLU A 18 1.50 8.44 -8.56
CA GLU A 18 2.59 9.35 -8.92
C GLU A 18 3.84 8.96 -8.12
N ILE A 19 4.73 8.17 -8.73
CA ILE A 19 5.94 7.66 -8.08
C ILE A 19 7.01 8.77 -8.05
N PRO A 20 7.40 9.27 -6.86
CA PRO A 20 8.34 10.38 -6.75
C PRO A 20 9.75 9.99 -7.19
N ARG A 21 10.47 10.93 -7.80
CA ARG A 21 11.90 10.81 -8.13
C ARG A 21 12.70 11.91 -7.46
N LEU A 22 13.89 11.58 -6.97
CA LEU A 22 14.81 12.58 -6.44
C LEU A 22 15.26 13.53 -7.56
N GLY A 23 14.94 14.82 -7.42
CA GLY A 23 15.37 15.86 -8.36
C GLY A 23 14.71 15.84 -9.75
N GLY A 24 13.63 15.09 -9.92
CA GLY A 24 12.89 14.99 -11.18
C GLY A 24 11.38 14.95 -11.00
N GLU A 25 10.64 14.98 -12.10
CA GLU A 25 9.18 14.85 -12.08
C GLU A 25 8.76 13.44 -11.66
N SER A 26 7.63 13.31 -10.96
CA SER A 26 7.06 12.00 -10.64
C SER A 26 6.73 11.20 -11.90
N ILE A 27 6.81 9.87 -11.81
CA ILE A 27 6.38 8.96 -12.87
C ILE A 27 5.00 8.45 -12.53
N LYS A 28 4.04 8.65 -13.43
CA LYS A 28 2.69 8.12 -13.29
C LYS A 28 2.64 6.66 -13.72
N VAL A 29 2.33 5.76 -12.79
CA VAL A 29 2.27 4.31 -13.03
C VAL A 29 0.87 3.79 -12.68
N PRO A 30 0.19 3.01 -13.54
CA PRO A 30 -1.08 2.40 -13.18
C PRO A 30 -0.88 1.26 -12.18
N PHE A 31 -1.70 1.24 -11.14
CA PHE A 31 -1.73 0.16 -10.15
C PHE A 31 -3.11 -0.47 -10.09
N THR A 32 -3.13 -1.78 -9.90
CA THR A 32 -4.32 -2.54 -9.58
C THR A 32 -4.31 -2.80 -8.07
N PHE A 33 -5.28 -2.24 -7.37
CA PHE A 33 -5.44 -2.37 -5.93
C PHE A 33 -6.51 -3.40 -5.59
N LYS A 34 -6.37 -4.05 -4.44
CA LYS A 34 -7.35 -4.99 -3.86
C LYS A 34 -8.48 -4.21 -3.22
N TYR A 35 -9.71 -4.64 -3.46
CA TYR A 35 -10.85 -4.17 -2.67
C TYR A 35 -10.90 -4.90 -1.34
N LEU A 36 -11.05 -4.13 -0.25
CA LEU A 36 -11.34 -4.63 1.08
C LEU A 36 -12.66 -4.02 1.51
N ASP A 37 -13.54 -4.79 2.16
CA ASP A 37 -14.72 -4.20 2.77
C ASP A 37 -14.34 -3.35 4.00
N ARG A 38 -15.35 -2.74 4.63
CA ARG A 38 -15.11 -1.80 5.73
C ARG A 38 -14.51 -2.45 6.98
N GLU A 39 -14.85 -3.71 7.25
CA GLU A 39 -14.35 -4.43 8.42
C GLU A 39 -12.92 -4.90 8.12
N ALA A 40 -12.70 -5.52 6.96
CA ALA A 40 -11.37 -5.95 6.51
C ALA A 40 -10.37 -4.79 6.41
N LEU A 41 -10.81 -3.61 5.97
CA LEU A 41 -9.95 -2.42 5.92
C LEU A 41 -9.57 -1.90 7.32
N ALA A 42 -10.53 -1.91 8.26
CA ALA A 42 -10.28 -1.50 9.63
C ALA A 42 -9.31 -2.45 10.33
N ASP A 43 -9.50 -3.76 10.15
CA ASP A 43 -8.61 -4.80 10.69
C ASP A 43 -7.20 -4.67 10.11
N LEU A 44 -7.09 -4.43 8.79
CA LEU A 44 -5.81 -4.21 8.13
C LEU A 44 -5.05 -3.03 8.76
N TYR A 45 -5.71 -1.88 8.92
CA TYR A 45 -5.07 -0.70 9.51
C TYR A 45 -4.74 -0.87 11.00
N SER A 46 -5.57 -1.58 11.75
CA SER A 46 -5.25 -1.94 13.14
C SER A 46 -3.99 -2.79 13.20
N SER A 47 -3.90 -3.82 12.35
CA SER A 47 -2.74 -4.72 12.30
C SER A 47 -1.45 -3.98 11.96
N TRP A 48 -1.49 -3.00 11.05
CA TRP A 48 -0.34 -2.16 10.70
C TRP A 48 0.10 -1.29 11.88
N GLY A 49 -0.83 -0.69 12.60
CA GLY A 49 -0.53 0.11 13.79
C GLY A 49 0.10 -0.72 14.91
N GLU A 50 -0.42 -1.92 15.15
CA GLU A 50 0.16 -2.86 16.12
C GLU A 50 1.56 -3.34 15.72
N ARG A 51 1.74 -3.66 14.44
CA ARG A 51 3.04 -4.09 13.89
C ARG A 51 4.08 -2.99 13.98
N PHE A 52 3.70 -1.74 13.69
CA PHE A 52 4.57 -0.58 13.84
C PHE A 52 4.96 -0.34 15.31
N LYS A 53 4.00 -0.39 16.25
CA LYS A 53 4.30 -0.28 17.69
C LYS A 53 5.29 -1.34 18.15
N ARG A 54 5.10 -2.58 17.70
CA ARG A 54 6.00 -3.69 18.00
C ARG A 54 7.40 -3.46 17.44
N LEU A 55 7.49 -3.03 16.18
CA LEU A 55 8.75 -2.68 15.53
C LEU A 55 9.50 -1.63 16.34
N VAL A 56 8.83 -0.53 16.72
CA VAL A 56 9.44 0.55 17.52
C VAL A 56 9.98 0.03 18.85
N GLU A 57 9.26 -0.84 19.54
CA GLU A 57 9.73 -1.43 20.79
C GLU A 57 10.92 -2.37 20.58
N GLU A 58 10.84 -3.28 19.60
CA GLU A 58 11.90 -4.26 19.27
C GLU A 58 13.20 -3.59 18.81
N THR A 59 13.10 -2.43 18.17
CA THR A 59 14.23 -1.70 17.57
C THR A 59 14.68 -0.50 18.39
N ARG A 60 14.07 -0.24 19.55
CA ARG A 60 14.33 0.94 20.40
C ARG A 60 15.81 1.15 20.75
N GLU A 61 16.53 0.05 20.96
CA GLU A 61 17.95 0.04 21.33
C GLU A 61 18.87 -0.37 20.16
N GLN A 62 18.32 -0.53 18.95
CA GLN A 62 19.06 -0.92 17.76
C GLN A 62 19.58 0.29 16.97
N SER A 63 20.40 0.05 15.95
CA SER A 63 20.89 1.11 15.06
C SER A 63 19.77 1.66 14.17
N LEU A 64 19.96 2.90 13.68
CA LEU A 64 19.06 3.52 12.71
C LEU A 64 18.92 2.67 11.42
N GLU A 65 19.97 1.96 11.03
CA GLU A 65 19.99 1.08 9.86
C GLU A 65 19.10 -0.16 10.09
N ALA A 66 19.16 -0.74 11.29
CA ALA A 66 18.32 -1.87 11.67
C ALA A 66 16.85 -1.46 11.76
N PHE A 67 16.56 -0.30 12.36
CA PHE A 67 15.21 0.29 12.35
C PHE A 67 14.69 0.50 10.93
N THR A 68 15.52 1.08 10.05
CA THR A 68 15.16 1.34 8.65
C THR A 68 14.88 0.05 7.90
N THR A 69 15.67 -0.99 8.11
CA THR A 69 15.46 -2.32 7.49
C THR A 69 14.12 -2.91 7.93
N ALA A 70 13.83 -2.90 9.23
CA ALA A 70 12.56 -3.38 9.75
C ALA A 70 11.37 -2.55 9.23
N GLN A 71 11.56 -1.24 9.06
CA GLN A 71 10.53 -0.35 8.51
C GLN A 71 10.26 -0.68 7.03
N ILE A 72 11.30 -0.96 6.24
CA ILE A 72 11.15 -1.41 4.85
C ILE A 72 10.36 -2.72 4.81
N ASP A 73 10.64 -3.68 5.70
CA ASP A 73 9.91 -4.95 5.78
C ASP A 73 8.41 -4.70 6.01
N LEU A 74 8.07 -3.86 6.98
CA LEU A 74 6.70 -3.46 7.26
C LEU A 74 6.05 -2.80 6.04
N GLN A 75 6.73 -1.88 5.37
CA GLN A 75 6.20 -1.17 4.21
C GLN A 75 5.99 -2.09 3.01
N VAL A 76 6.86 -3.09 2.81
CA VAL A 76 6.67 -4.13 1.78
C VAL A 76 5.40 -4.93 2.07
N GLU A 77 5.20 -5.38 3.31
CA GLU A 77 3.99 -6.08 3.75
C GLU A 77 2.73 -5.23 3.47
N GLN A 78 2.77 -3.94 3.81
CA GLN A 78 1.67 -3.00 3.60
C GLN A 78 1.31 -2.83 2.12
N VAL A 79 2.32 -2.61 1.27
CA VAL A 79 2.12 -2.48 -0.18
C VAL A 79 1.54 -3.77 -0.77
N GLN A 80 2.07 -4.94 -0.41
CA GLN A 80 1.54 -6.22 -0.89
C GLN A 80 0.13 -6.52 -0.40
N ALA A 81 -0.25 -6.03 0.79
CA ALA A 81 -1.59 -6.20 1.32
C ALA A 81 -2.65 -5.46 0.51
N VAL A 82 -2.32 -4.32 -0.13
CA VAL A 82 -3.28 -3.51 -0.88
C VAL A 82 -3.10 -3.56 -2.40
N VAL A 83 -1.93 -3.94 -2.91
CA VAL A 83 -1.65 -4.03 -4.35
C VAL A 83 -1.88 -5.47 -4.85
N ALA A 84 -2.61 -5.60 -5.95
CA ALA A 84 -2.80 -6.84 -6.69
C ALA A 84 -1.90 -6.94 -7.93
N GLY A 85 -1.45 -5.81 -8.47
CA GLY A 85 -0.55 -5.72 -9.61
C GLY A 85 -0.19 -4.27 -9.94
N TRP A 86 0.76 -4.08 -10.86
CA TRP A 86 1.23 -2.77 -11.27
C TRP A 86 1.58 -2.74 -12.75
N GLY A 87 1.77 -1.54 -13.29
CA GLY A 87 2.17 -1.30 -14.68
C GLY A 87 3.67 -1.17 -14.92
N PHE A 88 4.53 -1.59 -13.98
CA PHE A 88 5.95 -1.71 -14.24
C PHE A 88 6.25 -2.92 -15.13
N ASP A 89 7.38 -2.89 -15.84
CA ASP A 89 7.85 -4.00 -16.67
C ASP A 89 8.26 -5.20 -15.79
N GLU A 90 8.74 -4.94 -14.58
CA GLU A 90 9.08 -5.96 -13.60
C GLU A 90 7.83 -6.67 -13.05
N ALA A 91 7.93 -7.99 -12.83
CA ALA A 91 6.84 -8.76 -12.22
C ALA A 91 6.54 -8.29 -10.78
N PHE A 92 5.27 -8.31 -10.38
CA PHE A 92 4.86 -8.01 -9.00
C PHE A 92 5.23 -9.16 -8.06
N THR A 93 6.46 -9.12 -7.55
CA THR A 93 7.04 -10.09 -6.60
C THR A 93 7.53 -9.37 -5.35
N GLU A 94 7.67 -10.07 -4.22
CA GLU A 94 8.20 -9.47 -2.98
C GLU A 94 9.56 -8.78 -3.18
N ALA A 95 10.46 -9.42 -3.94
CA ALA A 95 11.77 -8.87 -4.24
C ALA A 95 11.67 -7.53 -4.99
N ASN A 96 10.81 -7.44 -6.00
CA ASN A 96 10.63 -6.21 -6.78
C ASN A 96 9.88 -5.14 -5.97
N VAL A 97 8.91 -5.52 -5.13
CA VAL A 97 8.24 -4.59 -4.23
C VAL A 97 9.24 -4.00 -3.23
N ARG A 98 10.13 -4.82 -2.67
CA ARG A 98 11.21 -4.35 -1.79
C ARG A 98 12.14 -3.38 -2.50
N LEU A 99 12.53 -3.65 -3.75
CA LEU A 99 13.35 -2.72 -4.54
C LEU A 99 12.64 -1.36 -4.70
N LEU A 100 11.35 -1.36 -5.02
CA LEU A 100 10.56 -0.14 -5.17
C LEU A 100 10.45 0.62 -3.83
N VAL A 101 10.05 -0.07 -2.76
CA VAL A 101 9.88 0.53 -1.41
C VAL A 101 11.20 1.10 -0.88
N SER A 102 12.32 0.43 -1.13
CA SER A 102 13.65 0.88 -0.66
C SER A 102 14.24 2.01 -1.50
N SER A 103 13.68 2.30 -2.68
CA SER A 103 14.26 3.26 -3.63
C SER A 103 14.21 4.70 -3.13
N LEU A 104 13.16 5.06 -2.39
CA LEU A 104 12.96 6.39 -1.82
C LEU A 104 11.89 6.33 -0.73
N VAL A 105 12.15 7.00 0.40
CA VAL A 105 11.27 6.98 1.60
C VAL A 105 9.82 7.39 1.31
N SER A 106 9.59 8.26 0.33
CA SER A 106 8.25 8.75 -0.05
C SER A 106 7.50 7.83 -1.02
N VAL A 107 8.15 6.83 -1.63
CA VAL A 107 7.50 5.89 -2.56
C VAL A 107 6.42 5.04 -1.90
N PRO A 108 6.66 4.34 -0.76
CA PRO A 108 5.60 3.56 -0.11
C PRO A 108 4.42 4.44 0.32
N GLU A 109 4.68 5.67 0.78
CA GLU A 109 3.64 6.63 1.15
C GLU A 109 2.76 7.00 -0.06
N ALA A 110 3.37 7.34 -1.20
CA ALA A 110 2.63 7.67 -2.42
C ALA A 110 1.71 6.52 -2.89
N ILE A 111 2.16 5.27 -2.78
CA ILE A 111 1.35 4.09 -3.13
C ILE A 111 0.16 3.95 -2.17
N LEU A 112 0.39 4.03 -0.86
CA LEU A 112 -0.66 3.89 0.15
C LEU A 112 -1.66 5.05 0.12
N GLU A 113 -1.21 6.27 -0.17
CA GLU A 113 -2.08 7.44 -0.37
C GLU A 113 -2.93 7.29 -1.63
N ALA A 114 -2.36 6.81 -2.73
CA ALA A 114 -3.11 6.57 -3.96
C ALA A 114 -4.19 5.50 -3.76
N TYR A 115 -3.89 4.43 -3.00
CA TYR A 115 -4.88 3.43 -2.58
C TYR A 115 -6.03 4.07 -1.79
N GLN A 116 -5.71 4.83 -0.73
CA GLN A 116 -6.72 5.50 0.12
C GLN A 116 -7.57 6.50 -0.67
N SER A 117 -6.93 7.26 -1.55
CA SER A 117 -7.58 8.25 -2.40
C SER A 117 -8.52 7.59 -3.42
N ALA A 118 -8.10 6.50 -4.05
CA ALA A 118 -8.93 5.76 -4.98
C ALA A 118 -10.11 5.06 -4.28
N TYR A 119 -9.87 4.48 -3.10
CA TYR A 119 -10.90 3.86 -2.28
C TYR A 119 -11.95 4.88 -1.80
N SER A 120 -11.53 6.09 -1.40
CA SER A 120 -12.43 7.17 -0.99
C SER A 120 -13.17 7.83 -2.15
N ARG A 121 -12.58 7.92 -3.35
CA ARG A 121 -13.28 8.35 -4.58
C ARG A 121 -14.36 7.36 -5.01
N GLY A 122 -14.13 6.05 -4.89
CA GLY A 122 -15.17 5.03 -5.09
C GLY A 122 -16.38 5.22 -4.16
N ARG A 123 -16.17 5.86 -3.01
CA ARG A 123 -17.21 6.24 -2.04
C ARG A 123 -17.98 7.51 -2.42
N LEU A 124 -17.44 8.34 -3.32
CA LEU A 124 -18.01 9.64 -3.72
C LEU A 124 -18.78 9.60 -5.04
N GLY A 125 -18.69 8.52 -5.83
CA GLY A 125 -19.57 8.27 -6.98
C GLY A 125 -19.76 9.45 -7.92
N ASN A 126 -18.67 10.11 -8.32
CA ASN A 126 -18.68 11.19 -9.33
C ASN A 126 -17.94 10.73 -10.59
#